data_AF-A0A9E2XEW4-F1
#
_entry.id   AF-A0A9E2XEW4-F1
#
_cell.length_a   1.000
_cell.length_b   1.000
_cell.length_c   1.000
_cell.angle_alpha   90.00
_cell.angle_beta   90.00
_cell.angle_gamma   90.00
#
_symmetry.space_group_name_H-M   'P 1'
#
loop_
_entity.id
_entity.type
_entity.pdbx_description
1 polymer ?
#
loop_
_entity_poly.entity_id
_entity_poly.type
_entity_poly.pdbx_seq_one_letter_code
_entity_poly.pdbx_strand_id
1 'polypeptide(L)'
;AETVEYLIPKGKRIAVQEGDYVERGDLLIDGNPVPHDILRVLGIEKLAEYLVNEIQEVYRLQGVKINDKHIETIARQMLQKVEITDAGDSTFLIGEQIDKQEFDQENAKLAAEKLRPAKADPVLLGITKASLQTKSFISAASFQETTRVLTEAAVSGRVDTLQGLKENVIVGRLIPAGTGGVVNRMKAIAAQRDRAILASSGESEDQALPSLEQEHAADD
;
A
#
# COMPACT_ATOMS: atom_id res chain seq x y z
N ALA A 1 -17.19 28.75 -6.58
CA ALA A 1 -16.78 27.57 -7.36
C ALA A 1 -15.86 28.07 -8.46
N GLU A 2 -14.67 27.50 -8.59
CA GLU A 2 -13.80 27.81 -9.74
C GLU A 2 -14.41 27.21 -11.01
N THR A 3 -14.43 27.98 -12.09
CA THR A 3 -14.89 27.53 -13.40
C THR A 3 -13.87 26.57 -13.99
N VAL A 4 -14.29 25.34 -14.30
CA VAL A 4 -13.45 24.33 -14.94
C VAL A 4 -13.87 24.19 -16.40
N GLU A 5 -12.92 24.46 -17.32
CA GLU A 5 -13.16 24.35 -18.75
C GLU A 5 -12.54 23.06 -19.30
N TYR A 6 -13.31 22.32 -20.10
CA TYR A 6 -12.86 21.09 -20.74
C TYR A 6 -12.93 21.22 -22.26
N LEU A 7 -11.83 20.91 -22.94
CA LEU A 7 -11.77 20.85 -24.40
C LEU A 7 -12.41 19.56 -24.89
N ILE A 8 -13.56 19.68 -25.56
CA ILE A 8 -14.25 18.54 -26.17
C ILE A 8 -13.79 18.39 -27.64
N PRO A 9 -13.30 17.20 -28.05
CA PRO A 9 -12.93 16.96 -29.44
C PRO A 9 -14.11 17.17 -30.40
N LYS A 10 -13.85 17.85 -31.52
CA LYS A 10 -14.85 18.05 -32.58
C LYS A 10 -15.27 16.69 -33.17
N GLY A 11 -16.56 16.35 -33.06
CA GLY A 11 -17.14 15.11 -33.59
C GLY A 11 -17.74 14.17 -32.56
N LYS A 12 -17.55 14.42 -31.26
CA LYS A 12 -18.26 13.72 -30.19
C LYS A 12 -19.65 14.32 -29.99
N ARG A 13 -20.67 13.47 -29.77
CA ARG A 13 -22.03 13.93 -29.45
C ARG A 13 -22.09 14.30 -27.97
N ILE A 14 -22.54 15.52 -27.70
CA ILE A 14 -22.76 16.01 -26.34
C ILE A 14 -24.15 15.52 -25.90
N ALA A 15 -24.24 14.94 -24.71
CA ALA A 15 -25.47 14.37 -24.17
C ALA A 15 -26.35 15.41 -23.44
N VAL A 16 -25.78 16.57 -23.10
CA VAL A 16 -26.41 17.66 -22.35
C VAL A 16 -26.64 18.90 -23.23
N GLN A 17 -27.63 19.72 -22.87
CA GLN A 17 -27.93 20.99 -23.52
C GLN A 17 -27.42 22.18 -22.71
N GLU A 18 -27.29 23.34 -23.37
CA GLU A 18 -26.90 24.57 -22.71
C GLU A 18 -28.02 25.03 -21.75
N GLY A 19 -27.67 25.18 -20.47
CA GLY A 19 -28.62 25.51 -19.41
C GLY A 19 -29.11 24.30 -18.60
N ASP A 20 -28.73 23.08 -18.96
CA ASP A 20 -29.03 21.90 -18.15
C ASP A 20 -28.24 21.92 -16.83
N TYR A 21 -28.89 21.44 -15.76
CA TYR A 21 -28.22 21.21 -14.48
C TYR A 21 -27.54 19.84 -14.52
N VAL A 22 -26.24 19.82 -14.24
CA VAL A 22 -25.42 18.60 -14.23
C VAL A 22 -24.79 18.39 -12.86
N GLU A 23 -24.82 17.16 -12.38
CA GLU A 23 -24.14 16.75 -11.16
C GLU A 23 -22.74 16.19 -11.46
N ARG A 24 -21.88 16.20 -10.44
CA ARG A 24 -20.52 15.67 -10.57
C ARG A 24 -20.60 14.16 -10.84
N GLY A 25 -20.25 13.76 -12.06
CA GLY A 25 -20.29 12.37 -12.50
C GLY A 25 -21.21 12.11 -13.68
N ASP A 26 -22.05 13.07 -14.05
CA ASP A 26 -22.93 12.93 -15.20
C ASP A 26 -22.15 12.82 -16.51
N LEU A 27 -22.66 11.97 -17.40
CA LEU A 27 -22.10 11.77 -18.74
C LEU A 27 -22.42 12.99 -19.61
N LEU A 28 -21.40 13.82 -19.85
CA LEU A 28 -21.51 14.98 -20.74
C LEU A 28 -21.41 14.58 -22.23
N ILE A 29 -20.79 13.43 -22.51
CA ILE A 29 -20.48 12.95 -23.85
C ILE A 29 -20.92 11.49 -23.97
N ASP A 30 -21.42 11.11 -25.15
CA ASP A 30 -21.77 9.73 -25.47
C ASP A 30 -20.53 8.82 -25.61
N GLY A 31 -20.61 7.63 -25.02
CA GLY A 31 -19.56 6.60 -25.04
C GLY A 31 -19.28 5.96 -23.69
N ASN A 32 -18.34 5.00 -23.69
CA ASN A 32 -17.97 4.28 -22.48
C ASN A 32 -17.12 5.17 -21.56
N PRO A 33 -17.41 5.19 -20.24
CA PRO A 33 -16.66 5.99 -19.29
C PRO A 33 -15.23 5.45 -19.14
N VAL A 34 -14.26 6.35 -19.01
CA VAL A 34 -12.85 5.97 -18.83
C VAL A 34 -12.60 5.71 -17.34
N PRO A 35 -12.00 4.56 -16.94
CA PRO A 35 -11.77 4.22 -15.54
C PRO A 35 -10.99 5.29 -14.75
N HIS A 36 -10.02 5.95 -15.38
CA HIS A 36 -9.26 7.04 -14.76
C HIS A 36 -10.12 8.26 -14.41
N ASP A 37 -11.10 8.59 -15.26
CA ASP A 37 -12.01 9.71 -15.02
C ASP A 37 -13.03 9.35 -13.93
N ILE A 38 -13.52 8.11 -13.90
CA ILE A 38 -14.37 7.60 -12.82
C ILE A 38 -13.66 7.75 -11.47
N LEU A 39 -12.38 7.36 -11.39
CA LEU A 39 -11.61 7.49 -10.15
C LEU A 39 -11.51 8.94 -9.66
N ARG A 40 -11.18 9.87 -10.58
CA ARG A 40 -10.98 11.29 -10.26
C ARG A 40 -12.29 11.99 -9.90
N VAL A 41 -13.39 11.62 -10.54
CA VAL A 41 -14.68 12.32 -10.39
C VAL A 41 -15.55 11.69 -9.31
N LEU A 42 -15.71 10.37 -9.34
CA LEU A 42 -16.65 9.61 -8.52
C LEU A 42 -15.99 8.86 -7.36
N GLY A 43 -14.67 8.65 -7.42
CA GLY A 43 -13.89 8.01 -6.36
C GLY A 43 -13.73 6.49 -6.51
N ILE A 44 -13.10 5.88 -5.51
CA ILE A 44 -12.67 4.47 -5.53
C ILE A 44 -13.86 3.51 -5.54
N GLU A 45 -14.90 3.80 -4.76
CA GLU A 45 -16.06 2.91 -4.60
C GLU A 45 -16.81 2.73 -5.94
N LYS A 46 -17.06 3.83 -6.63
CA LYS A 46 -17.72 3.83 -7.94
C LYS A 46 -16.86 3.20 -9.03
N LEU A 47 -15.54 3.40 -8.98
CA LEU A 47 -14.63 2.70 -9.87
C LEU A 47 -14.67 1.17 -9.63
N ALA A 48 -14.65 0.73 -8.37
CA ALA A 48 -14.67 -0.69 -8.04
C ALA A 48 -15.98 -1.35 -8.51
N GLU A 49 -17.12 -0.70 -8.28
CA GLU A 49 -18.43 -1.13 -8.78
C GLU A 49 -18.43 -1.25 -10.30
N TYR A 50 -17.92 -0.24 -11.01
CA TYR A 50 -17.79 -0.24 -12.47
C TYR A 50 -16.94 -1.43 -12.97
N LEU A 51 -15.75 -1.62 -12.41
CA LEU A 51 -14.84 -2.70 -12.82
C LEU A 51 -15.44 -4.09 -12.58
N VAL A 52 -16.09 -4.28 -11.43
CA VAL A 52 -16.74 -5.56 -11.11
C VAL A 52 -17.85 -5.85 -12.11
N ASN A 53 -18.75 -4.89 -12.36
CA ASN A 53 -19.88 -5.09 -13.27
C ASN A 53 -19.43 -5.39 -14.71
N GLU A 54 -18.54 -4.57 -15.27
CA GLU A 54 -18.05 -4.75 -16.65
C GLU A 54 -17.36 -6.10 -16.87
N ILE A 55 -16.49 -6.50 -15.93
CA ILE A 55 -15.79 -7.79 -16.02
C ILE A 55 -16.80 -8.93 -15.85
N GLN A 56 -17.72 -8.80 -14.89
CA GLN A 56 -18.71 -9.83 -14.60
C GLN A 56 -19.69 -10.05 -15.75
N GLU A 57 -20.07 -8.99 -16.49
CA GLU A 57 -20.91 -9.10 -17.69
C GLU A 57 -20.27 -9.99 -18.77
N VAL A 58 -18.96 -9.85 -18.99
CA VAL A 58 -18.23 -10.68 -19.96
C VAL A 58 -18.21 -12.15 -19.52
N TYR A 59 -17.96 -12.43 -18.23
CA TYR A 59 -17.98 -13.81 -17.70
C TYR A 59 -19.38 -14.42 -17.76
N ARG A 60 -20.42 -13.64 -17.42
CA ARG A 60 -21.82 -14.05 -17.52
C ARG A 60 -22.20 -14.37 -18.96
N LEU A 61 -21.77 -13.55 -19.92
CA LEU A 61 -22.01 -13.78 -21.35
C LEU A 61 -21.40 -15.12 -21.83
N GLN A 62 -20.25 -15.50 -21.28
CA GLN A 62 -19.61 -16.79 -21.56
C GLN A 62 -20.16 -17.96 -20.73
N GLY A 63 -21.16 -17.71 -19.88
CA GLY A 63 -21.77 -18.72 -19.00
C GLY A 63 -20.89 -19.17 -17.83
N VAL A 64 -19.80 -18.46 -17.55
CA VAL A 64 -18.86 -18.77 -16.48
C VAL A 64 -19.25 -18.02 -15.22
N LYS A 65 -19.40 -18.75 -14.10
CA LYS A 65 -19.70 -18.16 -12.80
C LYS A 65 -18.41 -17.89 -12.03
N ILE A 66 -18.16 -16.62 -11.70
CA ILE A 66 -17.07 -16.19 -10.82
C ILE A 66 -17.64 -15.33 -9.69
N ASN A 67 -17.07 -15.46 -8.49
CA ASN A 67 -17.45 -14.64 -7.35
C ASN A 67 -16.78 -13.26 -7.42
N ASP A 68 -17.55 -12.20 -7.19
CA ASP A 68 -17.12 -10.81 -7.27
C ASP A 68 -15.90 -10.52 -6.37
N LYS A 69 -15.76 -11.23 -5.23
CA LYS A 69 -14.61 -11.11 -4.31
C LYS A 69 -13.25 -11.30 -5.00
N HIS A 70 -13.19 -12.12 -6.04
CA HIS A 70 -11.95 -12.33 -6.79
C HIS A 70 -11.59 -11.08 -7.60
N ILE A 71 -12.58 -10.48 -8.26
CA ILE A 71 -12.40 -9.27 -9.07
C ILE A 71 -12.06 -8.09 -8.15
N GLU A 72 -12.77 -7.93 -7.03
CA GLU A 72 -12.47 -6.91 -6.02
C GLU A 72 -11.04 -7.02 -5.47
N THR A 73 -10.58 -8.25 -5.24
CA THR A 73 -9.22 -8.49 -4.75
C THR A 73 -8.18 -8.07 -5.78
N ILE A 74 -8.45 -8.24 -7.09
CA ILE A 74 -7.57 -7.77 -8.16
C ILE A 74 -7.64 -6.24 -8.28
N ALA A 75 -8.83 -5.66 -8.26
CA ALA A 75 -9.04 -4.21 -8.32
C ALA A 75 -8.33 -3.49 -7.16
N ARG A 76 -8.31 -4.08 -5.97
CA ARG A 76 -7.52 -3.59 -4.83
C ARG A 76 -6.02 -3.51 -5.16
N GLN A 77 -5.47 -4.49 -5.88
CA GLN A 77 -4.06 -4.47 -6.28
C GLN A 77 -3.74 -3.39 -7.32
N MET A 78 -4.72 -3.02 -8.15
CA MET A 78 -4.59 -1.96 -9.14
C MET A 78 -4.61 -0.55 -8.51
N LEU A 79 -5.06 -0.41 -7.26
CA LEU A 79 -5.23 0.86 -6.53
C LEU A 79 -4.28 1.00 -5.32
N GLN A 80 -3.15 0.29 -5.33
CA GLN A 80 -2.19 0.31 -4.21
C GLN A 80 -1.31 1.56 -4.16
N LYS A 81 -1.29 2.38 -5.22
CA LYS A 81 -0.45 3.58 -5.30
C LYS A 81 -1.29 4.86 -5.19
N VAL A 82 -0.67 5.87 -4.60
CA VAL A 82 -1.20 7.23 -4.51
C VAL A 82 -0.15 8.20 -5.05
N GLU A 83 -0.59 9.29 -5.67
CA GLU A 83 0.26 10.36 -6.19
C GLU A 83 0.10 11.59 -5.31
N ILE A 84 1.23 12.14 -4.87
CA ILE A 84 1.26 13.25 -3.91
C ILE A 84 0.87 14.55 -4.60
N THR A 85 -0.19 15.19 -4.11
CA THR A 85 -0.66 16.50 -4.59
C THR A 85 -0.17 17.65 -3.73
N ASP A 86 -0.04 17.41 -2.42
CA ASP A 86 0.52 18.36 -1.46
C ASP A 86 1.42 17.61 -0.49
N ALA A 87 2.69 18.02 -0.41
CA ALA A 87 3.67 17.39 0.47
C ALA A 87 3.42 17.70 1.97
N GLY A 88 2.65 18.74 2.29
CA GLY A 88 2.45 19.17 3.68
C GLY A 88 3.80 19.49 4.36
N ASP A 89 4.04 18.89 5.53
CA ASP A 89 5.33 18.93 6.24
C ASP A 89 6.11 17.59 6.13
N SER A 90 5.71 16.72 5.20
CA SER A 90 6.40 15.45 4.94
C SER A 90 7.63 15.61 4.04
N THR A 91 8.42 14.55 3.93
CA THR A 91 9.58 14.48 3.00
C THR A 91 9.17 14.14 1.55
N PHE A 92 7.87 13.95 1.28
CA PHE A 92 7.41 13.54 -0.04
C PHE A 92 7.57 14.63 -1.10
N LEU A 93 7.76 14.22 -2.36
CA LEU A 93 7.80 15.12 -3.49
C LEU A 93 6.44 15.18 -4.19
N ILE A 94 6.04 16.38 -4.63
CA ILE A 94 4.80 16.55 -5.39
C ILE A 94 4.94 15.81 -6.73
N GLY A 95 3.93 15.01 -7.09
CA GLY A 95 3.93 14.13 -8.27
C GLY A 95 4.63 12.79 -8.06
N GLU A 96 5.19 12.53 -6.87
CA GLU A 96 5.74 11.22 -6.53
C GLU A 96 4.64 10.19 -6.31
N GLN A 97 4.85 8.95 -6.81
CA GLN A 97 3.94 7.83 -6.60
C GLN A 97 4.47 6.90 -5.51
N ILE A 98 3.74 6.83 -4.40
CA ILE A 98 4.11 6.00 -3.24
C ILE A 98 3.04 4.96 -2.94
N ASP A 99 3.39 3.96 -2.13
CA ASP A 99 2.43 2.97 -1.67
C ASP A 99 1.42 3.59 -0.70
N LYS A 100 0.14 3.29 -0.90
CA LYS A 100 -0.96 3.78 -0.07
C LYS A 100 -0.74 3.48 1.42
N GLN A 101 -0.29 2.28 1.76
CA GLN A 101 -0.01 1.91 3.15
C GLN A 101 1.12 2.74 3.76
N GLU A 102 2.11 3.14 2.96
CA GLU A 102 3.25 3.93 3.43
C GLU A 102 2.86 5.38 3.62
N PHE A 103 2.09 5.93 2.69
CA PHE A 103 1.44 7.22 2.82
C PHE A 103 0.57 7.31 4.08
N ASP A 104 -0.29 6.32 4.31
CA ASP A 104 -1.20 6.28 5.45
C ASP A 104 -0.41 6.21 6.78
N GLN A 105 0.68 5.44 6.82
CA GLN A 105 1.55 5.34 8.00
C GLN A 105 2.29 6.64 8.29
N GLU A 106 2.84 7.29 7.27
CA GLU A 106 3.60 8.53 7.45
C GLU A 106 2.68 9.67 7.87
N ASN A 107 1.51 9.78 7.25
CA ASN A 107 0.50 10.76 7.65
C ASN A 107 -0.01 10.52 9.08
N ALA A 108 -0.12 9.27 9.52
CA ALA A 108 -0.48 8.96 10.91
C ALA A 108 0.58 9.46 11.90
N LYS A 109 1.88 9.38 11.56
CA LYS A 109 2.96 9.94 12.39
C LYS A 109 2.92 11.47 12.43
N LEU A 110 2.80 12.11 11.27
CA LEU A 110 2.72 13.57 11.17
C LEU A 110 1.52 14.13 11.96
N ALA A 111 0.39 13.44 11.89
CA ALA A 111 -0.79 13.78 12.69
C ALA A 111 -0.55 13.66 14.20
N ALA A 112 0.20 12.63 14.63
CA ALA A 112 0.58 12.45 16.04
C ALA A 112 1.52 13.58 16.52
N GLU A 113 2.38 14.08 15.65
CA GLU A 113 3.29 15.20 15.90
C GLU A 113 2.65 16.59 15.71
N LYS A 114 1.35 16.64 15.37
CA LYS A 114 0.58 17.86 15.06
C LYS A 114 1.15 18.69 13.91
N LEU A 115 1.82 18.03 12.97
CA LEU A 115 2.31 18.62 11.72
C LEU A 115 1.23 18.54 10.63
N ARG A 116 1.42 19.27 9.52
CA ARG A 116 0.48 19.24 8.39
C ARG A 116 0.64 17.93 7.62
N PRO A 117 -0.42 17.10 7.50
CA PRO A 117 -0.35 15.86 6.74
C PRO A 117 -0.25 16.14 5.23
N ALA A 118 0.37 15.22 4.50
CA ALA A 118 0.42 15.26 3.05
C ALA A 118 -0.95 14.88 2.44
N LYS A 119 -1.26 15.42 1.26
CA LYS A 119 -2.43 15.04 0.46
C LYS A 119 -1.98 14.28 -0.78
N ALA A 120 -2.76 13.27 -1.14
CA ALA A 120 -2.50 12.43 -2.30
C ALA A 120 -3.79 11.99 -2.95
N ASP A 121 -3.75 11.82 -4.26
CA ASP A 121 -4.84 11.26 -5.04
C ASP A 121 -4.55 9.79 -5.40
N PRO A 122 -5.55 8.90 -5.37
CA PRO A 122 -5.35 7.51 -5.75
C PRO A 122 -5.05 7.39 -7.25
N VAL A 123 -4.13 6.49 -7.61
CA VAL A 123 -3.77 6.22 -9.00
C VAL A 123 -4.20 4.82 -9.38
N LEU A 124 -4.98 4.71 -10.46
CA LEU A 124 -5.30 3.43 -11.07
C LEU A 124 -4.14 2.97 -11.95
N LEU A 125 -3.57 1.81 -11.63
CA LEU A 125 -2.51 1.19 -12.42
C LEU A 125 -3.02 -0.09 -13.08
N GLY A 126 -2.59 -0.34 -14.32
CA GLY A 126 -2.79 -1.64 -14.96
C GLY A 126 -2.06 -2.77 -14.21
N ILE A 127 -2.60 -4.00 -14.27
CA ILE A 127 -2.06 -5.17 -13.54
C ILE A 127 -0.55 -5.40 -13.76
N THR A 128 -0.07 -5.19 -14.98
CA THR A 128 1.35 -5.34 -15.35
C THR A 128 2.20 -4.28 -14.67
N LYS A 129 1.76 -3.01 -14.70
CA LYS A 129 2.48 -1.89 -14.08
C LYS A 129 2.47 -1.99 -12.56
N ALA A 130 1.33 -2.35 -11.97
CA ALA A 130 1.22 -2.61 -10.54
C ALA A 130 2.14 -3.76 -10.08
N SER A 131 2.27 -4.82 -10.89
CA SER A 131 3.15 -5.96 -10.58
C SER A 131 4.64 -5.62 -10.66
N LEU A 132 5.04 -4.72 -11.57
CA LEU A 132 6.42 -4.25 -11.70
C LEU A 132 6.82 -3.26 -10.59
N GLN A 133 5.87 -2.51 -10.05
CA GLN A 133 6.10 -1.48 -9.00
C GLN A 133 5.94 -2.02 -7.56
N THR A 134 6.13 -3.33 -7.37
CA THR A 134 6.13 -3.94 -6.03
C THR A 134 7.40 -3.57 -5.24
N LYS A 135 7.33 -3.65 -3.90
CA LYS A 135 8.44 -3.31 -3.00
C LYS A 135 9.65 -4.24 -3.15
N SER A 136 9.39 -5.51 -3.48
CA SER A 136 10.46 -6.49 -3.67
C SER A 136 11.00 -6.45 -5.10
N PHE A 137 12.26 -6.06 -5.24
CA PHE A 137 12.92 -6.11 -6.54
C PHE A 137 13.14 -7.56 -7.01
N ILE A 138 13.27 -8.53 -6.10
CA ILE A 138 13.39 -9.96 -6.44
C ILE A 138 12.09 -10.44 -7.09
N SER A 139 10.95 -10.12 -6.45
CA SER A 139 9.63 -10.43 -6.98
C SER A 139 9.37 -9.70 -8.31
N ALA A 140 9.71 -8.41 -8.41
CA ALA A 140 9.54 -7.63 -9.65
C ALA A 140 10.39 -8.20 -10.80
N ALA A 141 11.68 -8.48 -10.55
CA ALA A 141 12.61 -9.01 -11.54
C ALA A 141 12.22 -10.40 -12.05
N SER A 142 11.52 -11.20 -11.22
CA SER A 142 10.99 -12.52 -11.60
C SER A 142 9.77 -12.44 -12.53
N PHE A 143 9.09 -11.30 -12.60
CA PHE A 143 7.91 -11.12 -13.44
C PHE A 143 8.31 -10.74 -14.87
N GLN A 144 8.90 -9.55 -15.05
CA GLN A 144 9.35 -9.02 -16.35
C GLN A 144 10.51 -8.02 -16.13
N GLU A 145 11.13 -7.58 -17.24
CA GLU A 145 12.13 -6.49 -17.26
C GLU A 145 13.32 -6.68 -16.29
N THR A 146 13.77 -7.93 -16.12
CA THR A 146 14.80 -8.34 -15.16
C THR A 146 16.05 -7.46 -15.18
N THR A 147 16.60 -7.15 -16.37
CA THR A 147 17.81 -6.31 -16.50
C THR A 147 17.61 -4.90 -15.94
N ARG A 148 16.45 -4.27 -16.24
CA ARG A 148 16.14 -2.91 -15.77
C ARG A 148 15.98 -2.91 -14.25
N VAL A 149 15.18 -3.83 -13.72
CA VAL A 149 14.87 -3.92 -12.29
C VAL A 149 16.12 -4.18 -11.46
N LEU A 150 16.98 -5.12 -11.86
CA LEU A 150 18.21 -5.43 -11.13
C LEU A 150 19.22 -4.28 -11.19
N THR A 151 19.34 -3.60 -12.32
CA THR A 151 20.24 -2.44 -12.46
C THR A 151 19.80 -1.30 -11.55
N GLU A 152 18.51 -0.97 -11.55
CA GLU A 152 17.94 0.08 -10.70
C GLU A 152 18.12 -0.25 -9.20
N ALA A 153 17.89 -1.51 -8.82
CA ALA A 153 18.09 -1.98 -7.45
C ALA A 153 19.56 -1.92 -7.03
N ALA A 154 20.49 -2.30 -7.91
CA ALA A 154 21.93 -2.25 -7.64
C ALA A 154 22.45 -0.81 -7.49
N VAL A 155 22.04 0.10 -8.38
CA VAL A 155 22.43 1.52 -8.33
C VAL A 155 21.88 2.20 -7.09
N SER A 156 20.64 1.86 -6.69
CA SER A 156 19.99 2.44 -5.52
C SER A 156 20.36 1.75 -4.20
N GLY A 157 21.13 0.66 -4.25
CA GLY A 157 21.45 -0.16 -3.07
C GLY A 157 20.23 -0.74 -2.35
N ARG A 158 19.17 -1.12 -3.09
CA ARG A 158 17.92 -1.60 -2.47
C ARG A 158 18.13 -2.91 -1.71
N VAL A 159 17.53 -3.01 -0.53
CA VAL A 159 17.53 -4.21 0.30
C VAL A 159 16.14 -4.83 0.29
N ASP A 160 16.07 -6.13 -0.02
CA ASP A 160 14.83 -6.89 0.00
C ASP A 160 14.62 -7.55 1.37
N THR A 161 13.44 -7.38 1.96
CA THR A 161 13.13 -7.89 3.31
C THR A 161 12.48 -9.28 3.30
N LEU A 162 12.24 -9.88 2.12
CA LEU A 162 11.67 -11.21 1.94
C LEU A 162 10.32 -11.39 2.67
N GLN A 163 9.46 -10.36 2.61
CA GLN A 163 8.13 -10.41 3.22
C GLN A 163 7.08 -11.00 2.27
N GLY A 164 7.40 -11.14 0.98
CA GLY A 164 6.51 -11.64 -0.05
C GLY A 164 6.53 -13.16 -0.22
N LEU A 165 5.56 -13.67 -0.98
CA LEU A 165 5.47 -15.11 -1.27
C LEU A 165 6.56 -15.53 -2.27
N LYS A 166 6.71 -14.77 -3.37
CA LYS A 166 7.62 -15.14 -4.48
C LYS A 166 9.08 -15.09 -4.06
N GLU A 167 9.51 -14.05 -3.34
CA GLU A 167 10.87 -13.96 -2.80
C GLU A 167 11.26 -15.19 -1.99
N ASN A 168 10.40 -15.62 -1.06
CA ASN A 168 10.69 -16.76 -0.19
C ASN A 168 10.77 -18.07 -0.99
N VAL A 169 9.91 -18.25 -2.00
CA VAL A 169 9.98 -19.41 -2.90
C VAL A 169 11.31 -19.41 -3.67
N ILE A 170 11.73 -18.28 -4.22
CA ILE A 170 12.97 -18.16 -5.01
C ILE A 170 14.21 -18.45 -4.14
N VAL A 171 14.21 -17.98 -2.89
CA VAL A 171 15.34 -18.17 -1.96
C VAL A 171 15.28 -19.53 -1.24
N GLY A 172 14.16 -20.28 -1.34
CA GLY A 172 14.00 -21.59 -0.71
C GLY A 172 13.65 -21.54 0.79
N ARG A 173 13.05 -20.44 1.26
CA ARG A 173 12.56 -20.28 2.64
C ARG A 173 11.06 -20.60 2.72
N LEU A 174 10.57 -20.82 3.95
CA LEU A 174 9.14 -20.99 4.19
C LEU A 174 8.37 -19.72 3.79
N ILE A 175 7.33 -19.87 2.98
CA ILE A 175 6.47 -18.75 2.60
C ILE A 175 5.71 -18.19 3.82
N PRO A 176 5.41 -16.89 3.85
CA PRO A 176 4.71 -16.24 4.97
C PRO A 176 3.20 -16.51 5.00
N ALA A 177 2.72 -17.51 4.26
CA ALA A 177 1.31 -17.90 4.16
C ALA A 177 1.11 -19.36 4.62
N GLY A 178 -0.13 -19.74 4.93
CA GLY A 178 -0.47 -21.10 5.38
C GLY A 178 0.32 -21.53 6.62
N THR A 179 0.91 -22.73 6.58
CA THR A 179 1.71 -23.30 7.67
C THR A 179 2.98 -22.50 7.97
N GLY A 180 3.64 -21.96 6.94
CA GLY A 180 4.84 -21.13 7.12
C GLY A 180 4.53 -19.84 7.90
N GLY A 181 3.38 -19.22 7.62
CA GLY A 181 2.87 -18.09 8.40
C GLY A 181 2.58 -18.43 9.87
N VAL A 182 2.02 -19.62 10.15
CA VAL A 182 1.79 -20.09 11.53
C VAL A 182 3.11 -20.26 12.28
N VAL A 183 4.09 -20.93 11.67
CA VAL A 183 5.42 -21.14 12.26
C VAL A 183 6.11 -19.82 12.53
N ASN A 184 6.05 -18.86 11.59
CA ASN A 184 6.64 -17.54 11.77
C ASN A 184 5.98 -16.76 12.92
N ARG A 185 4.66 -16.83 13.06
CA ARG A 185 3.95 -16.23 14.20
C ARG A 185 4.35 -16.86 15.53
N MET A 186 4.43 -18.18 15.60
CA MET A 186 4.88 -18.88 16.81
C MET A 186 6.30 -18.49 17.20
N LYS A 187 7.22 -18.43 16.22
CA LYS A 187 8.60 -17.97 16.44
C LYS A 187 8.65 -16.52 16.94
N ALA A 188 7.83 -15.63 16.37
CA ALA A 188 7.76 -14.24 16.81
C ALA A 188 7.27 -14.12 18.26
N ILE A 189 6.24 -14.88 18.64
CA ILE A 189 5.71 -14.92 20.01
C ILE A 189 6.75 -15.48 20.99
N ALA A 190 7.45 -16.56 20.61
CA ALA A 190 8.52 -17.14 21.43
C ALA A 190 9.64 -16.12 21.65
N ALA A 191 10.13 -15.48 20.58
CA ALA A 191 11.18 -14.46 20.68
C ALA A 191 10.76 -13.26 21.53
N GLN A 192 9.49 -12.84 21.48
CA GLN A 192 8.97 -11.76 22.31
C GLN A 192 8.94 -12.16 23.80
N ARG A 193 8.55 -13.39 24.11
CA ARG A 193 8.56 -13.93 25.48
C ARG A 193 9.98 -14.07 26.02
N ASP A 194 10.90 -14.60 25.22
CA ASP A 194 12.31 -14.72 25.60
C ASP A 194 12.91 -13.35 25.91
N ARG A 195 12.60 -12.32 25.10
CA ARG A 195 13.02 -10.94 25.35
C ARG A 195 12.43 -10.36 26.63
N ALA A 196 11.16 -10.64 26.93
CA ALA A 196 10.52 -10.17 28.16
C ALA A 196 11.14 -10.82 29.41
N ILE A 197 11.46 -12.12 29.34
CA ILE A 197 12.12 -12.86 30.43
C ILE A 197 13.54 -12.32 30.67
N LEU A 198 14.29 -12.05 29.60
CA LEU A 198 15.62 -11.44 29.70
C LEU A 198 15.55 -10.02 30.32
N ALA A 199 14.56 -9.22 29.93
CA ALA A 199 14.36 -7.89 30.51
C ALA A 199 14.03 -7.94 32.02
N SER A 200 13.16 -8.87 32.45
CA SER A 200 12.87 -9.06 33.88
C SER A 200 14.04 -9.63 34.67
N SER A 201 14.91 -10.40 34.03
CA SER A 201 16.11 -10.97 34.67
C SER A 201 17.21 -9.93 34.86
N GLY A 202 17.35 -8.98 33.93
CA GLY A 202 18.30 -7.87 34.05
C GLY A 202 17.97 -6.86 35.17
N GLU A 203 16.69 -6.69 35.51
CA GLU A 203 16.29 -5.86 36.66
C GLU A 203 16.66 -6.48 38.02
N SER A 204 16.95 -7.78 38.06
CA SER A 204 17.30 -8.51 39.29
C SER A 204 18.80 -8.45 39.61
N GLU A 205 19.66 -8.19 38.62
CA GLU A 205 21.12 -8.11 38.83
C GLU A 205 21.57 -6.73 39.36
N ASP A 206 20.81 -5.66 39.13
CA ASP A 206 21.13 -4.29 39.60
C ASP A 206 20.78 -4.05 41.09
N GLN A 207 20.15 -5.01 41.78
CA GLN A 207 19.81 -4.91 43.21
C GLN A 207 20.71 -5.74 44.14
N ALA A 208 21.73 -6.42 43.62
CA ALA A 208 22.54 -7.37 44.40
C ALA A 208 24.01 -6.97 44.58
N LEU A 209 24.27 -5.79 45.17
CA LEU A 209 25.52 -5.52 45.89
C LEU A 209 25.24 -4.67 47.15
N PRO A 210 24.98 -5.29 48.32
CA PRO A 210 25.20 -4.61 49.58
C PRO A 210 26.72 -4.50 49.82
N SER A 211 27.21 -3.28 49.99
CA SER A 211 28.59 -3.01 50.42
C SER A 211 28.87 -3.65 51.78
N LEU A 212 29.70 -4.69 51.80
CA LEU A 212 30.26 -5.28 53.03
C LEU A 212 31.40 -4.41 53.57
N GLU A 213 31.08 -3.21 54.04
CA GLU A 213 31.98 -2.41 54.89
C GLU A 213 31.14 -1.66 55.92
N GLN A 214 30.94 -2.26 57.10
CA GLN A 214 30.79 -1.62 58.42
C GLN A 214 30.19 -2.58 59.45
N GLU A 215 30.97 -3.55 59.95
CA GLU A 215 30.68 -4.22 61.23
C GLU A 215 31.99 -4.63 61.94
N HIS A 216 32.58 -3.69 62.69
CA HIS A 216 33.02 -3.87 64.09
C HIS A 216 33.94 -2.71 64.49
N ALA A 217 33.33 -1.67 65.03
CA ALA A 217 33.96 -0.76 65.99
C ALA A 217 33.01 -0.68 67.20
N ALA A 218 33.01 -1.75 68.00
CA ALA A 218 32.46 -1.80 69.36
C ALA A 218 32.84 -3.14 69.99
N ASP A 219 33.95 -3.18 70.73
CA ASP A 219 34.02 -3.71 72.10
C ASP A 219 35.49 -3.80 72.55
N ASP A 220 35.76 -3.11 73.68
CA ASP A 220 36.89 -3.14 74.63
C ASP A 220 38.35 -2.97 74.17
#